data_AF-A0A7W7H8G9-F1
#
_entry.id   AF-A0A7W7H8G9-F1
#
_cell.length_a   1.000
_cell.length_b   1.000
_cell.length_c   1.000
_cell.angle_alpha   90.00
_cell.angle_beta   90.00
_cell.angle_gamma   90.00
#
_symmetry.space_group_name_H-M   'P 1'
#
loop_
_entity.id
_entity.type
_entity.pdbx_description
1 polymer ?
#
loop_
_entity_poly.entity_id
_entity_poly.type
_entity_poly.pdbx_seq_one_letter_code
_entity_poly.pdbx_strand_id
1 'polypeptide(L)'
;MSIAIPASLVQNGTGIPDVCSRHGEAASLRKPVKFWSKPPAWSYLLIFFGALPFLIVTLVLRKEVQAQAWPFCEQCVKLHKTRLAIGIPLIALLPIGFGLAGSAGDAGALLFLLCLVLSIVGFVLLSRGTYRVLPWGFASRDGSAVDFPKAHPTFVAAAQAAYAQAAQQYAAWQASQQAGYGQPAPYGQQAPYGQPPAGYGSPQA
;
A
#
# COMPACT_ATOMS: atom_id res chain seq x y z
N MET A 1 -15.49 -10.78 -0.70
CA MET A 1 -15.47 -10.51 -2.15
C MET A 1 -14.05 -10.13 -2.55
N SER A 2 -13.67 -10.30 -3.81
CA SER A 2 -12.36 -9.85 -4.31
C SER A 2 -12.49 -8.57 -5.11
N ILE A 3 -11.51 -7.67 -4.97
CA ILE A 3 -11.37 -6.49 -5.82
C ILE A 3 -9.89 -6.26 -6.13
N ALA A 4 -9.58 -5.80 -7.33
CA ALA A 4 -8.26 -5.34 -7.74
C ALA A 4 -8.31 -3.83 -7.93
N ILE A 5 -7.44 -3.08 -7.25
CA ILE A 5 -7.36 -1.62 -7.37
C ILE A 5 -6.10 -1.29 -8.16
N PRO A 6 -6.18 -0.51 -9.26
CA PRO A 6 -5.00 -0.08 -10.02
C PRO A 6 -3.94 0.57 -9.12
N ALA A 7 -2.68 0.17 -9.29
CA ALA A 7 -1.57 0.60 -8.45
C ALA A 7 -1.38 2.13 -8.48
N SER A 8 -1.63 2.77 -9.63
CA SER A 8 -1.59 4.24 -9.77
C SER A 8 -2.58 4.94 -8.82
N LEU A 9 -3.80 4.42 -8.68
CA LEU A 9 -4.81 4.98 -7.78
C LEU A 9 -4.49 4.73 -6.31
N VAL A 10 -3.84 3.61 -6.00
CA VAL A 10 -3.37 3.30 -4.63
C VAL A 10 -2.19 4.20 -4.24
N GLN A 11 -1.23 4.41 -5.14
CA GLN A 11 -0.06 5.25 -4.89
C GLN A 11 -0.44 6.71 -4.69
N ASN A 12 -1.37 7.21 -5.51
CA ASN A 12 -1.84 8.60 -5.46
C ASN A 12 -2.91 8.83 -4.39
N GLY A 13 -3.43 7.77 -3.76
CA GLY A 13 -4.45 7.83 -2.71
C GLY A 13 -5.87 8.11 -3.19
N THR A 14 -6.09 8.40 -4.47
CA THR A 14 -7.41 8.75 -5.03
C THR A 14 -8.37 7.56 -5.13
N GLY A 15 -7.84 6.33 -5.24
CA GLY A 15 -8.65 5.10 -5.30
C GLY A 15 -8.85 4.42 -3.95
N ILE A 16 -8.46 5.05 -2.85
CA ILE A 16 -8.53 4.46 -1.51
C ILE A 16 -9.75 5.05 -0.79
N PRO A 17 -10.84 4.27 -0.61
CA PRO A 17 -12.02 4.77 0.08
C PRO A 17 -11.74 4.95 1.58
N ASP A 18 -12.52 5.78 2.28
CA ASP A 18 -12.33 6.05 3.71
C ASP A 18 -12.87 4.95 4.66
N VAL A 19 -12.89 3.72 4.17
CA VAL A 19 -13.34 2.53 4.91
C VAL A 19 -12.25 1.48 4.92
N CYS A 20 -12.16 0.72 6.01
CA CYS A 20 -11.14 -0.31 6.16
C CYS A 20 -11.44 -1.52 5.26
N SER A 21 -10.44 -2.01 4.52
CA SER A 21 -10.58 -3.17 3.62
C SER A 21 -11.02 -4.46 4.32
N ARG A 22 -10.69 -4.61 5.60
CA ARG A 22 -10.94 -5.83 6.37
C ARG A 22 -12.30 -5.86 7.05
N HIS A 23 -12.71 -4.74 7.67
CA HIS A 23 -13.93 -4.69 8.49
C HIS A 23 -15.04 -3.81 7.87
N GLY A 24 -14.73 -3.00 6.85
CA GLY A 24 -15.70 -2.10 6.21
C GLY A 24 -16.11 -0.89 7.03
N GLU A 25 -15.53 -0.71 8.22
CA GLU A 25 -15.77 0.44 9.10
C GLU A 25 -14.99 1.68 8.63
N ALA A 26 -15.44 2.87 9.05
CA ALA A 26 -14.75 4.12 8.80
C ALA A 26 -13.30 4.10 9.32
N ALA A 27 -12.41 4.78 8.60
CA ALA A 27 -11.02 4.88 9.01
C ALA A 27 -10.88 5.78 10.25
N SER A 28 -10.18 5.29 11.27
CA SER A 28 -9.75 6.09 12.43
C SER A 28 -8.27 6.47 12.37
N LEU A 29 -7.49 5.74 11.56
CA LEU A 29 -6.07 5.96 11.38
C LEU A 29 -5.67 5.74 9.92
N ARG A 30 -4.80 6.59 9.39
CA ARG A 30 -4.15 6.38 8.09
C ARG A 30 -2.64 6.21 8.26
N LYS A 31 -2.07 5.18 7.61
CA LYS A 31 -0.62 4.90 7.65
C LYS A 31 -0.10 4.49 6.27
N PRO A 32 1.17 4.78 5.95
CA PRO A 32 1.78 4.26 4.75
C PRO A 32 1.89 2.73 4.82
N VAL A 33 1.53 2.05 3.73
CA VAL A 33 1.56 0.58 3.64
C VAL A 33 2.22 0.18 2.32
N LYS A 34 3.16 -0.76 2.39
CA LYS A 34 3.77 -1.37 1.19
C LYS A 34 3.09 -2.71 0.90
N PHE A 35 2.39 -2.82 -0.21
CA PHE A 35 1.86 -4.11 -0.70
C PHE A 35 2.94 -4.83 -1.48
N TRP A 36 3.17 -6.10 -1.18
CA TRP A 36 4.17 -6.93 -1.85
C TRP A 36 3.48 -7.97 -2.74
N SER A 37 4.11 -8.27 -3.86
CA SER A 37 3.69 -9.39 -4.69
C SER A 37 4.05 -10.72 -4.04
N LYS A 38 3.25 -11.75 -4.36
CA LYS A 38 3.53 -13.12 -3.93
C LYS A 38 4.78 -13.63 -4.67
N PRO A 39 5.67 -14.38 -4.00
CA PRO A 39 6.78 -15.02 -4.68
C PRO A 39 6.24 -15.98 -5.75
N PRO A 40 6.91 -16.11 -6.90
CA PRO A 40 6.44 -17.00 -7.96
C PRO A 40 6.49 -18.45 -7.48
N ALA A 41 5.49 -19.25 -7.86
CA ALA A 41 5.35 -20.64 -7.38
C ALA A 41 6.61 -21.49 -7.66
N TRP A 42 7.30 -21.26 -8.78
CA TRP A 42 8.54 -21.98 -9.11
C TRP A 42 9.69 -21.65 -8.16
N SER A 43 9.73 -20.46 -7.54
CA SER A 43 10.83 -20.10 -6.65
C SER A 43 10.92 -20.99 -5.42
N TYR A 44 9.81 -21.62 -5.00
CA TYR A 44 9.82 -22.57 -3.89
C TYR A 44 10.71 -23.80 -4.15
N LEU A 45 10.99 -24.13 -5.42
CA LEU A 45 11.97 -25.18 -5.78
C LEU A 45 13.39 -24.82 -5.32
N LEU A 46 13.72 -23.52 -5.20
CA LEU A 46 15.03 -23.08 -4.72
C LEU A 46 15.29 -23.44 -3.26
N ILE A 47 14.24 -23.73 -2.47
CA ILE A 47 14.38 -24.16 -1.07
C ILE A 47 15.19 -25.46 -0.97
N PHE A 48 15.07 -26.37 -1.94
CA PHE A 48 15.87 -27.61 -2.00
C PHE A 48 17.37 -27.34 -2.21
N PHE A 49 17.72 -26.20 -2.81
CA PHE A 49 19.10 -25.74 -2.98
C PHE A 49 19.57 -24.83 -1.84
N GLY A 50 18.73 -24.64 -0.82
CA GLY A 50 19.00 -23.82 0.36
C GLY A 50 18.13 -22.58 0.48
N ALA A 51 18.00 -22.07 1.71
CA ALA A 51 17.19 -20.87 1.98
C ALA A 51 17.77 -19.60 1.34
N LEU A 52 19.10 -19.50 1.19
CA LEU A 52 19.77 -18.32 0.65
C LEU A 52 19.39 -18.02 -0.82
N PRO A 53 19.53 -18.93 -1.80
CA PRO A 53 19.13 -18.65 -3.17
C PRO A 53 17.63 -18.33 -3.30
N PHE A 54 16.78 -19.02 -2.52
CA PHE A 54 15.36 -18.69 -2.42
C PHE A 54 15.12 -17.24 -1.96
N LEU A 55 15.78 -16.81 -0.89
CA LEU A 55 15.65 -15.44 -0.37
C LEU A 55 16.12 -14.40 -1.39
N ILE A 56 17.26 -14.63 -2.05
CA ILE A 56 17.78 -13.71 -3.07
C ILE A 56 16.77 -13.54 -4.20
N VAL A 57 16.32 -14.65 -4.80
CA VAL A 57 15.38 -14.61 -5.94
C VAL A 57 14.04 -13.99 -5.53
N THR A 58 13.51 -14.36 -4.36
CA THR A 58 12.23 -13.80 -3.90
C THR A 58 12.30 -12.33 -3.54
N LEU A 59 13.44 -11.82 -3.06
CA LEU A 59 13.63 -10.39 -2.81
C LEU A 59 13.77 -9.60 -4.12
N VAL A 60 14.54 -10.13 -5.09
CA VAL A 60 14.76 -9.47 -6.39
C VAL A 60 13.48 -9.41 -7.23
N LEU A 61 12.69 -10.48 -7.26
CA LEU A 61 11.48 -10.56 -8.10
C LEU A 61 10.26 -9.90 -7.46
N ARG A 62 10.35 -9.51 -6.18
CA ARG A 62 9.22 -8.92 -5.47
C ARG A 62 8.94 -7.52 -5.98
N LYS A 63 7.70 -7.31 -6.40
CA LYS A 63 7.18 -5.98 -6.73
C LYS A 63 6.55 -5.37 -5.50
N GLU A 64 6.72 -4.06 -5.35
CA GLU A 64 6.09 -3.31 -4.28
C GLU A 64 5.21 -2.17 -4.81
N VAL A 65 4.05 -2.00 -4.19
CA VAL A 65 3.16 -0.87 -4.42
C VAL A 65 2.95 -0.19 -3.07
N GLN A 66 3.36 1.07 -2.95
CA GLN A 66 3.24 1.83 -1.71
C GLN A 66 1.98 2.70 -1.73
N ALA A 67 1.09 2.49 -0.75
CA ALA A 67 0.01 3.41 -0.42
C ALA A 67 0.51 4.42 0.61
N GLN A 68 0.31 5.71 0.38
CA GLN A 68 0.78 6.75 1.31
C GLN A 68 -0.07 6.85 2.59
N ALA A 69 -1.38 6.65 2.47
CA ALA A 69 -2.33 6.88 3.56
C ALA A 69 -3.42 5.79 3.59
N TRP A 70 -3.03 4.54 3.86
CA TRP A 70 -3.96 3.42 3.91
C TRP A 70 -4.88 3.50 5.14
N PRO A 71 -6.22 3.35 4.99
CA PRO A 71 -7.19 3.45 6.07
C PRO A 71 -7.24 2.21 6.96
N PHE A 72 -7.19 2.43 8.26
CA PHE A 72 -7.39 1.44 9.31
C PHE A 72 -8.51 1.90 10.24
N CYS A 73 -9.44 1.00 10.55
CA CYS A 73 -10.46 1.25 11.57
C CYS A 73 -9.92 0.96 12.98
N GLU A 74 -10.68 1.34 14.01
CA GLU A 74 -10.29 1.13 15.41
C GLU A 74 -10.06 -0.33 15.77
N GLN A 75 -10.85 -1.25 15.21
CA GLN A 75 -10.66 -2.68 15.43
C GLN A 75 -9.28 -3.17 14.94
N CYS A 76 -8.83 -2.68 13.78
CA CYS A 76 -7.51 -2.97 13.24
C CYS A 76 -6.40 -2.41 14.15
N VAL A 77 -6.57 -1.18 14.65
CA VAL A 77 -5.62 -0.54 15.57
C VAL A 77 -5.55 -1.30 16.90
N LYS A 78 -6.69 -1.70 17.46
CA LYS A 78 -6.76 -2.51 18.68
C LYS A 78 -6.07 -3.85 18.49
N LEU A 79 -6.37 -4.55 17.38
CA LEU A 79 -5.74 -5.82 17.05
C LEU A 79 -4.22 -5.71 16.90
N HIS A 80 -3.73 -4.65 16.27
CA HIS A 80 -2.30 -4.36 16.17
C HIS A 80 -1.67 -4.17 17.55
N LYS A 81 -2.25 -3.32 18.40
CA LYS A 81 -1.77 -3.06 19.77
C LYS A 81 -1.77 -4.33 20.62
N THR A 82 -2.85 -5.12 20.59
CA THR A 82 -2.94 -6.38 21.34
C THR A 82 -1.88 -7.38 20.88
N ARG A 83 -1.64 -7.51 19.56
CA ARG A 83 -0.61 -8.40 19.04
C ARG A 83 0.80 -7.95 19.41
N LEU A 84 1.08 -6.65 19.40
CA LEU A 84 2.35 -6.12 19.91
C LEU A 84 2.52 -6.40 21.40
N ALA A 85 1.50 -6.11 22.21
CA ALA A 85 1.53 -6.28 23.65
C ALA A 85 1.77 -7.74 24.08
N ILE A 86 1.20 -8.72 23.34
CA ILE A 86 1.39 -10.15 23.61
C ILE A 86 2.67 -10.68 22.95
N GLY A 87 2.97 -10.25 21.73
CA GLY A 87 4.08 -10.81 20.95
C GLY A 87 5.47 -10.40 21.45
N ILE A 88 5.63 -9.16 21.91
CA ILE A 88 6.91 -8.66 22.45
C ILE A 88 7.40 -9.48 23.65
N PRO A 89 6.61 -9.68 24.73
CA PRO A 89 7.08 -10.44 25.88
C PRO A 89 7.38 -11.90 25.53
N LEU A 90 6.60 -12.52 24.63
CA LEU A 90 6.87 -13.90 24.18
C LEU A 90 8.22 -14.03 23.46
N ILE A 91 8.61 -13.05 22.64
CA ILE A 91 9.93 -13.05 21.99
C ILE A 91 11.04 -12.77 22.99
N ALA A 92 10.79 -11.91 23.99
CA ALA A 92 11.76 -11.60 25.03
C ALA A 92 12.10 -12.81 25.93
N LEU A 93 11.30 -13.89 25.90
CA LEU A 93 11.62 -15.14 26.59
C LEU A 93 12.82 -15.87 25.99
N LEU A 94 13.17 -15.66 24.72
CA LEU A 94 14.29 -16.35 24.07
C LEU A 94 15.65 -16.09 24.75
N PRO A 95 16.09 -14.83 24.95
CA PRO A 95 17.35 -14.57 25.66
C PRO A 95 17.31 -15.03 27.12
N ILE A 96 16.15 -15.00 27.79
CA ILE A 96 15.99 -15.51 29.16
C ILE A 96 16.20 -17.02 29.19
N GLY A 97 15.55 -17.75 28.27
CA GLY A 97 15.71 -19.20 28.13
C GLY A 97 17.15 -19.58 27.83
N PHE A 98 17.85 -18.80 27.00
CA PHE A 98 19.27 -19.01 26.71
C PHE A 98 20.16 -18.82 27.96
N GLY A 99 19.91 -17.78 28.76
CA GLY A 99 20.64 -17.55 30.02
C GLY A 99 20.39 -18.64 31.06
N LEU A 100 19.16 -19.14 31.16
CA LEU A 100 18.79 -20.20 32.10
C LEU A 100 19.27 -21.59 31.67
N ALA A 101 19.45 -21.82 30.36
CA ALA A 101 19.91 -23.10 29.82
C ALA A 101 21.29 -23.50 30.39
N GLY A 102 22.15 -22.52 30.68
CA GLY A 102 23.49 -22.76 31.23
C GLY A 102 23.52 -23.01 32.74
N SER A 103 22.46 -22.64 33.48
CA SER A 103 22.44 -22.71 34.96
C SER A 103 21.52 -23.78 35.53
N ALA A 104 20.56 -24.30 34.74
CA ALA A 104 19.51 -25.20 35.22
C ALA A 104 19.81 -26.71 35.03
N GLY A 105 21.05 -27.09 34.73
CA GLY A 105 21.44 -28.49 34.53
C GLY A 105 20.61 -29.20 33.45
N ASP A 106 20.16 -30.43 33.70
CA ASP A 106 19.38 -31.24 32.75
C ASP A 106 18.03 -30.60 32.37
N ALA A 107 17.46 -29.77 33.26
CA ALA A 107 16.22 -29.04 32.97
C ALA A 107 16.44 -27.85 32.02
N GLY A 108 17.69 -27.37 31.88
CA GLY A 108 18.04 -26.21 31.07
C GLY A 108 17.67 -26.38 29.59
N ALA A 109 17.90 -27.58 29.03
CA ALA A 109 17.57 -27.87 27.63
C ALA A 109 16.04 -27.81 27.38
N LEU A 110 15.24 -28.37 28.29
CA LEU A 110 13.77 -28.34 28.18
C LEU A 110 13.22 -26.92 28.34
N LEU A 111 13.73 -26.13 29.29
CA LEU A 111 13.36 -24.74 29.46
C LEU A 111 13.70 -23.90 28.22
N PHE A 112 14.88 -24.11 27.63
CA PHE A 112 15.28 -23.45 26.40
C PHE A 112 14.32 -23.78 25.24
N LEU A 113 13.98 -25.05 25.03
CA LEU A 113 13.04 -25.46 23.99
C LEU A 113 11.66 -24.84 24.19
N LEU A 114 11.17 -24.79 25.42
CA LEU A 114 9.90 -24.13 25.74
C LEU A 114 9.94 -22.63 25.41
N CYS A 115 10.98 -21.92 25.85
CA CYS A 115 11.19 -20.52 25.52
C CYS A 115 11.29 -20.29 24.00
N LEU A 116 12.01 -21.14 23.28
CA LEU A 116 12.12 -21.08 21.83
C LEU A 116 10.76 -21.20 21.13
N VAL A 117 9.95 -22.19 21.51
CA VAL A 117 8.61 -22.38 20.93
C VAL A 117 7.72 -21.17 21.23
N LEU A 118 7.71 -20.68 22.47
CA LEU A 118 6.94 -19.49 22.85
C LEU A 118 7.40 -18.25 22.08
N SER A 119 8.70 -18.09 21.85
CA SER A 119 9.24 -16.99 21.05
C SER A 119 8.88 -17.09 19.56
N ILE A 120 8.81 -18.30 18.99
CA ILE A 120 8.29 -18.51 17.63
C ILE A 120 6.81 -18.09 17.57
N VAL A 121 5.99 -18.48 18.55
CA VAL A 121 4.59 -18.03 18.64
C VAL A 121 4.50 -16.50 18.73
N GLY A 122 5.32 -15.88 19.58
CA GLY A 122 5.43 -14.43 19.68
C GLY A 122 5.79 -13.76 18.35
N PHE A 123 6.77 -14.32 17.63
CA PHE A 123 7.18 -13.84 16.30
C PHE A 123 6.07 -13.96 15.26
N VAL A 124 5.32 -15.06 15.25
CA VAL A 124 4.15 -15.22 14.36
C VAL A 124 3.05 -14.20 14.69
N LEU A 125 2.80 -13.94 15.98
CA LEU A 125 1.83 -12.92 16.40
C LEU A 125 2.26 -11.51 15.98
N LEU A 126 3.54 -11.15 16.18
CA LEU A 126 4.08 -9.84 15.77
C LEU A 126 4.05 -9.65 14.25
N SER A 127 4.54 -10.63 13.49
CA SER A 127 4.58 -10.56 12.02
C SER A 127 3.18 -10.38 11.44
N ARG A 128 2.18 -11.10 11.95
CA ARG A 128 0.77 -10.92 11.57
C ARG A 128 0.16 -9.63 12.11
N GLY A 129 0.72 -9.05 13.16
CA GLY A 129 0.29 -7.79 13.77
C GLY A 129 0.73 -6.55 13.00
N THR A 130 1.71 -6.65 12.10
CA THR A 130 2.20 -5.48 11.35
C THR A 130 1.12 -4.85 10.47
N TYR A 131 1.04 -3.51 10.44
CA TYR A 131 0.08 -2.77 9.59
C TYR A 131 0.14 -3.17 8.12
N ARG A 132 1.25 -3.75 7.67
CA ARG A 132 1.38 -4.22 6.31
C ARG A 132 0.55 -5.47 5.98
N VAL A 133 0.35 -6.37 6.95
CA VAL A 133 -0.38 -7.63 6.73
C VAL A 133 -1.88 -7.47 7.00
N LEU A 134 -2.27 -6.47 7.81
CA LEU A 134 -3.66 -6.27 8.22
C LEU A 134 -4.67 -6.06 7.07
N PRO A 135 -4.37 -5.30 6.00
CA PRO A 135 -5.31 -5.06 4.91
C PRO A 135 -5.63 -6.28 4.05
N TRP A 136 -4.84 -7.35 4.17
CA TRP A 136 -4.93 -8.56 3.34
C TRP A 136 -4.80 -8.31 1.83
N GLY A 137 -4.11 -7.23 1.43
CA GLY A 137 -3.82 -6.90 0.04
C GLY A 137 -2.47 -7.46 -0.43
N PHE A 138 -2.38 -7.80 -1.71
CA PHE A 138 -1.13 -8.21 -2.36
C PHE A 138 -0.96 -7.40 -3.64
N ALA A 139 0.26 -6.99 -3.96
CA ALA A 139 0.51 -6.45 -5.30
C ALA A 139 0.39 -7.61 -6.32
N SER A 140 -0.22 -7.32 -7.46
CA SER A 140 -0.17 -8.16 -8.65
C SER A 140 1.28 -8.43 -9.06
N ARG A 141 1.50 -9.49 -9.85
CA ARG A 141 2.86 -9.95 -10.20
C ARG A 141 3.61 -8.97 -11.10
N ASP A 142 2.89 -8.28 -11.96
CA ASP A 142 3.33 -7.16 -12.80
C ASP A 142 3.35 -5.83 -12.05
N GLY A 143 2.65 -5.74 -10.91
CA GLY A 143 2.57 -4.53 -10.09
C GLY A 143 1.59 -3.49 -10.62
N SER A 144 0.72 -3.85 -11.56
CA SER A 144 -0.27 -2.96 -12.17
C SER A 144 -1.47 -2.69 -11.26
N ALA A 145 -1.77 -3.63 -10.35
CA ALA A 145 -2.86 -3.55 -9.38
C ALA A 145 -2.49 -4.10 -8.00
N VAL A 146 -3.31 -3.79 -7.00
CA VAL A 146 -3.31 -4.40 -5.67
C VAL A 146 -4.58 -5.22 -5.50
N ASP A 147 -4.43 -6.52 -5.30
CA ASP A 147 -5.50 -7.50 -5.15
C ASP A 147 -5.89 -7.69 -3.69
N PHE A 148 -7.18 -7.60 -3.40
CA PHE A 148 -7.77 -7.84 -2.09
C PHE A 148 -8.70 -9.05 -2.16
N PRO A 149 -8.20 -10.29 -2.00
CA PRO A 149 -9.00 -11.51 -2.17
C PRO A 149 -10.13 -11.64 -1.14
N LYS A 150 -10.00 -10.98 0.01
CA LYS A 150 -10.95 -11.05 1.13
C LYS A 150 -11.35 -9.67 1.62
N ALA A 151 -11.70 -8.78 0.69
CA ALA A 151 -12.22 -7.46 1.02
C ALA A 151 -13.65 -7.53 1.58
N HIS A 152 -13.94 -6.65 2.54
CA HIS A 152 -15.27 -6.43 3.08
C HIS A 152 -16.20 -5.86 1.99
N PRO A 153 -17.48 -6.26 1.91
CA PRO A 153 -18.43 -5.76 0.91
C PRO A 153 -18.51 -4.23 0.83
N THR A 154 -18.58 -3.54 1.98
CA THR A 154 -18.60 -2.07 2.05
C THR A 154 -17.37 -1.43 1.43
N PHE A 155 -16.19 -2.03 1.63
CA PHE A 155 -14.96 -1.55 1.02
C PHE A 155 -14.98 -1.75 -0.49
N VAL A 156 -15.47 -2.90 -0.97
CA VAL A 156 -15.60 -3.18 -2.41
C VAL A 156 -16.52 -2.17 -3.08
N ALA A 157 -17.70 -1.92 -2.50
CA ALA A 157 -18.65 -0.93 -3.01
C ALA A 157 -18.04 0.48 -3.05
N ALA A 158 -17.39 0.91 -1.96
CA ALA A 158 -16.76 2.22 -1.89
C ALA A 158 -15.56 2.36 -2.85
N ALA A 159 -14.75 1.31 -3.01
CA ALA A 159 -13.63 1.29 -3.95
C ALA A 159 -14.10 1.30 -5.41
N GLN A 160 -15.20 0.58 -5.73
CA GLN A 160 -15.81 0.62 -7.07
C GLN A 160 -16.37 2.02 -7.38
N ALA A 161 -17.02 2.67 -6.41
CA ALA A 161 -17.50 4.04 -6.56
C ALA A 161 -16.34 5.02 -6.79
N ALA A 162 -15.26 4.92 -6.01
CA ALA A 162 -14.06 5.74 -6.18
C ALA A 162 -13.41 5.51 -7.55
N TYR A 163 -13.36 4.26 -8.03
CA TYR A 163 -12.85 3.94 -9.36
C TYR A 163 -13.71 4.56 -10.47
N ALA A 164 -15.04 4.46 -10.38
CA ALA A 164 -15.95 5.07 -11.35
C ALA A 164 -15.78 6.59 -11.41
N GLN A 165 -15.62 7.25 -10.27
CA GLN A 165 -15.34 8.69 -10.20
C GLN A 165 -13.99 9.06 -10.84
N ALA A 166 -12.93 8.30 -10.54
CA ALA A 166 -11.61 8.53 -11.14
C ALA A 166 -11.64 8.34 -12.68
N ALA A 167 -12.37 7.34 -13.17
CA ALA A 167 -12.57 7.12 -14.60
C ALA A 167 -13.31 8.28 -15.27
N GLN A 168 -14.35 8.81 -14.65
CA GLN A 168 -15.08 9.99 -15.14
C GLN A 168 -14.20 11.25 -15.18
N GLN A 169 -13.38 11.48 -14.15
CA GLN A 169 -12.44 12.60 -14.12
C GLN A 169 -11.41 12.51 -15.25
N TYR A 170 -10.88 11.31 -15.50
CA TYR A 170 -9.93 11.08 -16.57
C TYR A 170 -10.55 11.30 -17.95
N ALA A 171 -11.78 10.80 -18.17
CA ALA A 171 -12.52 11.02 -19.42
C ALA A 171 -12.81 12.51 -19.66
N ALA A 172 -13.22 13.24 -18.62
CA ALA A 172 -13.44 14.69 -18.70
C ALA A 172 -12.15 15.47 -19.04
N TRP A 173 -11.02 15.07 -18.45
CA TRP A 173 -9.71 15.64 -18.78
C TRP A 173 -9.28 15.34 -20.21
N GLN A 174 -9.52 14.13 -20.72
CA GLN A 174 -9.22 13.81 -22.11
C GLN A 174 -10.06 14.63 -23.09
N ALA A 175 -11.35 14.80 -22.80
CA ALA A 175 -12.25 15.60 -23.63
C ALA A 175 -11.81 17.08 -23.71
N SER A 176 -11.34 17.66 -22.59
CA SER A 176 -10.85 19.04 -22.58
C SER A 176 -9.54 19.22 -23.36
N GLN A 177 -8.66 18.22 -23.34
CA GLN A 177 -7.45 18.23 -24.16
C GLN A 177 -7.78 18.21 -25.65
N GLN A 178 -8.71 17.37 -26.08
CA GLN A 178 -9.09 17.29 -27.50
C GLN A 178 -9.77 18.58 -28.00
N ALA A 179 -10.56 19.25 -27.14
CA ALA A 179 -11.17 20.52 -27.48
C ALA A 179 -10.14 21.64 -27.75
N GLY A 180 -8.98 21.61 -27.09
CA GLY A 180 -7.93 22.63 -27.25
C GLY A 180 -7.11 22.51 -28.55
N TYR A 181 -6.97 21.32 -29.12
CA TYR A 181 -6.16 21.08 -30.32
C TYR A 181 -6.97 21.01 -31.63
N GLY A 182 -8.30 20.92 -31.54
CA GLY A 182 -9.19 20.62 -32.67
C GLY A 182 -9.87 21.81 -33.34
N GLN A 183 -9.79 23.03 -32.79
CA GLN A 183 -10.24 24.22 -33.52
C GLN A 183 -9.03 24.85 -34.22
N PRO A 184 -8.79 24.56 -35.52
CA PRO A 184 -7.98 25.47 -36.33
C PRO A 184 -8.62 26.84 -36.18
N ALA A 185 -7.86 27.80 -35.65
CA ALA A 185 -8.27 29.19 -35.67
C ALA A 185 -8.73 29.49 -37.11
N PRO A 186 -9.95 30.02 -37.32
CA PRO A 186 -10.38 30.38 -38.66
C PRO A 186 -9.38 31.41 -39.20
N TYR A 187 -8.44 30.93 -40.03
CA TYR A 187 -7.54 31.72 -40.84
C TYR A 187 -8.43 32.54 -41.78
N GLY A 188 -8.86 33.74 -41.38
CA GLY A 188 -9.77 34.50 -42.22
C GLY A 188 -10.39 35.79 -41.70
N GLN A 189 -10.13 36.26 -40.48
CA GLN A 189 -10.51 37.63 -40.10
C GLN A 189 -9.26 38.42 -39.74
N GLN A 190 -8.64 38.96 -40.80
CA GLN A 190 -7.72 40.10 -40.69
C GLN A 190 -8.45 41.19 -39.90
N ALA A 191 -7.96 41.48 -38.70
CA ALA A 191 -8.38 42.67 -37.97
C ALA A 191 -8.08 43.88 -38.89
N PRO A 192 -9.06 44.76 -39.15
CA PRO A 192 -8.82 46.01 -39.85
C PRO A 192 -7.74 46.78 -39.09
N TYR A 193 -6.66 47.13 -39.77
CA TYR A 193 -5.55 47.90 -39.22
C TYR A 193 -6.08 49.18 -38.56
N GLY A 194 -6.14 49.17 -37.23
CA GLY A 194 -6.39 50.35 -36.41
C GLY A 194 -5.26 51.36 -36.61
N GLN A 195 -5.66 52.58 -36.89
CA GLN A 195 -4.81 53.76 -37.08
C GLN A 195 -3.75 53.90 -35.97
N PRO A 196 -2.54 54.35 -36.30
CA PRO A 196 -1.52 54.67 -35.31
C PRO A 196 -2.02 55.77 -34.35
N PRO A 197 -1.77 55.65 -33.04
CA PRO A 197 -2.10 56.70 -32.08
C PRO A 197 -1.30 57.96 -32.40
N ALA A 198 -2.01 59.04 -32.69
CA ALA A 198 -1.44 60.37 -32.85
C ALA A 198 -1.06 60.95 -31.47
N GLY A 199 0.15 61.48 -31.37
CA GLY A 199 0.48 62.52 -30.41
C GLY A 199 1.28 62.09 -29.18
N TYR A 200 2.62 62.08 -29.32
CA TYR A 200 3.51 62.37 -28.19
C TYR A 200 3.64 63.89 -28.08
N GLY A 201 2.99 64.47 -27.06
CA GLY A 201 3.22 65.84 -26.64
C GLY A 201 4.56 65.96 -25.91
N SER A 202 5.41 66.87 -26.36
CA SER A 202 6.66 67.28 -25.72
C SER A 202 6.38 68.16 -24.49
N PRO A 203 7.01 67.91 -23.33
CA PRO A 203 7.00 68.85 -22.22
C PRO A 203 7.91 70.06 -22.54
N GLN A 204 7.36 71.27 -22.41
CA GLN A 204 8.12 72.52 -22.41
C GLN A 204 8.77 72.74 -21.03
N ALA A 205 9.96 73.34 -21.08
CA ALA A 205 10.83 73.67 -19.95
C ALA A 205 10.32 74.84 -19.11
#